data_AF-A0A5R8XZG9-F1
#
_entry.id   AF-A0A5R8XZG9-F1
#
_cell.length_a   1.000
_cell.length_b   1.000
_cell.length_c   1.000
_cell.angle_alpha   90.00
_cell.angle_beta   90.00
_cell.angle_gamma   90.00
#
_symmetry.space_group_name_H-M   'P 1'
#
loop_
_entity.id
_entity.type
_entity.pdbx_description
1 polymer ?
#
loop_
_entity_poly.entity_id
_entity_poly.type
_entity_poly.pdbx_seq_one_letter_code
_entity_poly.pdbx_strand_id
1 'polypeptide(L)'
;MKDTVVLAIIEALNIANKNLTVKEIKELILKHNLYIFGTTDIDPVIRKTIDRHCINGAKSSQKSKIDYFIKKDKNSFKLLKITTKKITKKTTKNYGDLESGVEGKKKCRYTTYYERKPKLRKIAIELHGKKCIVCGFDFEKKYGEYAKDLIHIHHIKPLFENDDEDEVLINPKTDLVPVCPNCHAVIHKKKDKTLSIEEIKLIIKK
;
A
#
# COMPACT_ATOMS: atom_id res chain seq x y z
N MET A 1 17.40 19.11 -13.91
CA MET A 1 18.09 18.25 -12.91
C MET A 1 17.31 16.95 -12.79
N LYS A 2 17.95 15.80 -12.61
CA LYS A 2 17.30 14.48 -12.51
C LYS A 2 17.09 14.10 -11.05
N ASP A 3 16.02 13.35 -10.77
CA ASP A 3 15.64 12.98 -9.40
C ASP A 3 16.49 11.87 -8.77
N THR A 4 17.27 11.14 -9.58
CA THR A 4 18.10 10.03 -9.10
C THR A 4 19.43 9.96 -9.84
N VAL A 5 20.45 9.44 -9.15
CA VAL A 5 21.79 9.18 -9.71
C VAL A 5 21.72 8.31 -10.96
N VAL A 6 20.85 7.29 -10.98
CA VAL A 6 20.67 6.39 -12.15
C VAL A 6 20.24 7.17 -13.39
N LEU A 7 19.25 8.06 -13.26
CA LEU A 7 18.74 8.87 -14.37
C LEU A 7 19.78 9.87 -14.88
N ALA A 8 20.60 10.42 -13.98
CA ALA A 8 21.70 11.31 -14.35
C ALA A 8 22.78 10.58 -15.15
N ILE A 9 23.11 9.34 -14.77
CA ILE A 9 24.05 8.49 -15.51
C ILE A 9 23.50 8.12 -16.90
N ILE A 10 22.22 7.79 -17.00
CA ILE A 10 21.57 7.50 -18.29
C ILE A 10 21.66 8.71 -19.23
N GLU A 11 21.34 9.90 -18.71
CA GLU A 11 21.40 11.14 -19.48
C GLU A 11 22.84 11.46 -19.92
N ALA A 12 23.83 11.29 -19.04
CA ALA A 12 25.25 11.48 -19.38
C ALA A 12 25.71 10.54 -20.52
N LEU A 13 25.31 9.27 -20.48
CA LEU A 13 25.60 8.29 -21.54
C LEU A 13 24.86 8.61 -22.85
N ASN A 14 23.64 9.14 -22.79
CA ASN A 14 22.90 9.60 -23.96
C ASN A 14 23.56 10.81 -24.63
N ILE A 15 23.96 11.81 -23.84
CA ILE A 15 24.65 13.01 -24.32
C ILE A 15 25.94 12.64 -25.06
N ALA A 16 26.72 11.71 -24.52
CA ALA A 16 27.99 11.32 -25.13
C ALA A 16 27.83 10.36 -26.32
N ASN A 17 26.71 9.63 -26.39
CA ASN A 17 26.40 8.61 -27.40
C ASN A 17 27.55 7.61 -27.68
N LYS A 18 28.39 7.37 -26.66
CA LYS A 18 29.56 6.47 -26.70
C LYS A 18 29.70 5.74 -25.37
N ASN A 19 30.58 4.74 -25.31
CA ASN A 19 30.89 4.07 -24.06
C ASN A 19 31.69 5.03 -23.16
N LEU A 20 31.33 5.13 -21.89
CA LEU A 20 32.02 6.02 -20.94
C LEU A 20 32.56 5.28 -19.74
N THR A 21 33.63 5.82 -19.18
CA THR A 21 34.18 5.47 -17.87
C THR A 21 33.46 6.20 -16.75
N VAL A 22 33.62 5.74 -15.50
CA VAL A 22 33.04 6.40 -14.31
C VAL A 22 33.47 7.86 -14.21
N LYS A 23 34.72 8.17 -14.56
CA LYS A 23 35.27 9.53 -14.52
C LYS A 23 34.58 10.43 -15.56
N GLU A 24 34.44 9.96 -16.80
CA GLU A 24 33.75 10.73 -17.85
C GLU A 24 32.25 10.92 -17.54
N ILE A 25 31.60 9.92 -16.92
CA ILE A 25 30.21 10.03 -16.49
C ILE A 25 30.08 11.11 -15.40
N LYS A 26 30.98 11.13 -14.42
CA LYS A 26 31.01 12.16 -13.37
C LYS A 26 31.19 13.55 -13.97
N GLU A 27 32.16 13.72 -14.87
CA GLU A 27 32.43 15.00 -15.53
C GLU A 27 31.19 15.52 -16.27
N LEU A 28 30.49 14.65 -17.01
CA LEU A 28 29.27 15.04 -17.71
C LEU A 28 28.12 15.38 -16.77
N ILE A 29 27.96 14.63 -15.67
CA ILE A 29 26.91 14.92 -14.67
C ILE A 29 27.13 16.30 -14.03
N LEU A 30 28.38 16.62 -13.67
CA LEU A 30 28.72 17.92 -13.08
C LEU A 30 28.63 19.04 -14.11
N LYS A 31 29.19 18.84 -15.31
CA LYS A 31 29.18 19.83 -16.41
C LYS A 31 27.77 20.24 -16.83
N HIS A 32 26.85 19.29 -16.90
CA HIS A 32 25.46 19.54 -17.32
C HIS A 32 24.49 19.70 -16.16
N ASN A 33 25.00 19.81 -14.92
CA ASN A 33 24.20 19.93 -13.69
C ASN A 33 23.05 18.92 -13.61
N LEU A 34 23.34 17.66 -13.97
CA LEU A 34 22.33 16.61 -14.09
C LEU A 34 21.87 16.10 -12.73
N TYR A 35 22.73 16.17 -11.70
CA TYR A 35 22.45 15.71 -10.34
C TYR A 35 23.41 16.35 -9.34
N ILE A 36 22.92 16.64 -8.13
CA ILE A 36 23.73 17.15 -7.02
C ILE A 36 24.08 16.00 -6.08
N PHE A 37 25.36 15.67 -5.95
CA PHE A 37 25.83 14.66 -5.01
C PHE A 37 26.03 15.26 -3.63
N GLY A 38 25.53 14.58 -2.59
CA GLY A 38 25.77 14.96 -1.19
C GLY A 38 27.09 14.43 -0.61
N THR A 39 28.03 13.98 -1.45
CA THR A 39 29.31 13.42 -1.05
C THR A 39 30.44 13.97 -1.91
N THR A 40 31.63 14.05 -1.32
CA THR A 40 32.87 14.47 -1.99
C THR A 40 33.42 13.37 -2.90
N ASP A 41 33.23 12.09 -2.54
CA ASP A 41 33.68 10.95 -3.33
C ASP A 41 32.55 10.37 -4.18
N ILE A 42 32.42 10.89 -5.39
CA ILE A 42 31.32 10.60 -6.33
C ILE A 42 31.54 9.27 -7.09
N ASP A 43 32.80 8.89 -7.33
CA ASP A 43 33.15 7.78 -8.20
C ASP A 43 32.60 6.43 -7.70
N PRO A 44 32.68 6.08 -6.39
CA PRO A 44 32.08 4.86 -5.85
C PRO A 44 30.56 4.86 -5.95
N VAL A 45 29.92 6.02 -5.81
CA VAL A 45 28.46 6.16 -5.90
C VAL A 45 28.00 5.83 -7.32
N ILE A 46 28.66 6.40 -8.33
CA ILE A 46 28.37 6.10 -9.74
C ILE A 46 28.63 4.63 -10.03
N ARG A 47 29.81 4.11 -9.66
CA ARG A 47 30.20 2.71 -9.89
C ARG A 47 29.20 1.73 -9.28
N LYS A 48 28.87 1.88 -7.99
CA LYS A 48 27.92 1.02 -7.29
C LYS A 48 26.51 1.13 -7.88
N THR A 49 26.15 2.30 -8.41
CA THR A 49 24.86 2.51 -9.06
C THR A 49 24.80 1.80 -10.41
N ILE A 50 25.86 1.90 -11.22
CA ILE A 50 25.96 1.18 -12.49
C ILE A 50 25.96 -0.33 -12.24
N ASP A 51 26.78 -0.84 -11.31
CA ASP A 51 26.88 -2.28 -11.03
C ASP A 51 25.55 -2.89 -10.58
N ARG A 52 24.73 -2.14 -9.83
CA ARG A 52 23.39 -2.57 -9.40
C ARG A 52 22.39 -2.66 -10.56
N HIS A 53 22.61 -1.90 -11.63
CA HIS A 53 21.72 -1.76 -12.79
C HIS A 53 22.37 -2.26 -14.08
N CYS A 54 23.37 -3.13 -13.97
CA CYS A 54 24.11 -3.66 -15.09
C CYS A 54 23.77 -5.13 -15.30
N ILE A 55 23.44 -5.50 -16.54
CA ILE A 55 23.04 -6.87 -16.87
C ILE A 55 24.13 -7.89 -16.53
N ASN A 56 25.38 -7.53 -16.80
CA ASN A 56 26.59 -8.29 -16.47
C ASN A 56 27.38 -7.68 -15.29
N GLY A 57 26.67 -6.97 -14.39
CA GLY A 57 27.23 -6.50 -13.13
C GLY A 57 27.53 -7.63 -12.15
N ALA A 58 28.33 -7.34 -11.12
CA ALA A 58 28.66 -8.31 -10.08
C ALA A 58 27.38 -8.85 -9.40
N LYS A 59 27.35 -10.17 -9.13
CA LYS A 59 26.28 -10.79 -8.35
C LYS A 59 26.30 -10.19 -6.94
N SER A 60 25.38 -9.27 -6.67
CA SER A 60 25.23 -8.63 -5.37
C SER A 60 23.82 -8.83 -4.84
N SER A 61 23.67 -8.91 -3.52
CA SER A 61 22.36 -8.94 -2.83
C SER A 61 21.51 -7.69 -3.11
N GLN A 62 22.11 -6.64 -3.67
CA GLN A 62 21.50 -5.34 -3.96
C GLN A 62 21.20 -5.13 -5.46
N LYS A 63 21.24 -6.19 -6.29
CA LYS A 63 20.96 -6.09 -7.73
C LYS A 63 19.53 -5.60 -7.98
N SER A 64 19.39 -4.64 -8.89
CA SER A 64 18.09 -4.10 -9.26
C SER A 64 17.30 -5.06 -10.15
N LYS A 65 15.97 -4.95 -10.11
CA LYS A 65 15.07 -5.65 -11.03
C LYS A 65 15.16 -5.14 -12.47
N ILE A 66 15.76 -3.96 -12.67
CA ILE A 66 15.86 -3.31 -13.98
C ILE A 66 17.32 -3.00 -14.29
N ASP A 67 17.81 -3.57 -15.39
CA ASP A 67 19.13 -3.30 -15.94
C ASP A 67 19.03 -2.19 -17.00
N TYR A 68 19.85 -1.15 -16.86
CA TYR A 68 19.97 -0.03 -17.81
C TYR A 68 21.30 -0.06 -18.55
N PHE A 69 22.32 -0.71 -18.00
CA PHE A 69 23.69 -0.63 -18.48
C PHE A 69 24.24 -2.00 -18.89
N ILE A 70 25.19 -1.98 -19.83
CA ILE A 70 26.06 -3.11 -20.16
C ILE A 70 27.50 -2.67 -19.91
N LYS A 71 28.26 -3.49 -19.18
CA LYS A 71 29.70 -3.36 -19.07
C LYS A 71 30.37 -3.92 -20.32
N LYS A 72 31.13 -3.10 -21.05
CA LYS A 72 31.84 -3.53 -22.27
C LYS A 72 33.25 -3.99 -21.94
N ASP A 73 33.98 -3.20 -21.14
CA ASP A 73 35.33 -3.53 -20.65
C ASP A 73 35.40 -3.39 -19.12
N LYS A 74 36.57 -3.62 -18.51
CA LYS A 74 36.75 -3.47 -17.04
C LYS A 74 36.24 -2.12 -16.51
N ASN A 75 36.31 -1.06 -17.31
CA ASN A 75 35.99 0.32 -16.92
C ASN A 75 34.99 1.06 -17.82
N SER A 76 34.46 0.47 -18.89
CA SER A 76 33.59 1.16 -19.85
C SER A 76 32.15 0.64 -19.79
N PHE A 77 31.18 1.56 -19.85
CA PHE A 77 29.76 1.26 -19.74
C PHE A 77 28.98 1.85 -20.90
N LYS A 78 27.97 1.11 -21.37
CA LYS A 78 27.08 1.52 -22.44
C LYS A 78 25.63 1.41 -21.97
N LEU A 79 24.78 2.32 -22.42
CA LEU A 79 23.33 2.20 -22.24
C LEU A 79 22.80 1.02 -23.07
N LEU A 80 21.92 0.21 -22.48
CA LEU A 80 21.14 -0.77 -23.22
C LEU A 80 20.30 -0.04 -24.28
N LYS A 81 20.32 -0.53 -25.54
CA LYS A 81 19.33 -0.11 -26.54
C LYS A 81 17.99 -0.68 -26.10
N ILE A 82 17.26 0.03 -25.25
CA ILE A 82 15.93 -0.39 -24.83
C ILE A 82 15.01 -0.11 -26.00
N THR A 83 14.65 -1.15 -26.76
CA THR A 83 13.43 -1.13 -27.58
C THR A 83 12.30 -0.71 -26.64
N THR A 84 11.53 0.28 -27.04
CA THR A 84 10.56 1.08 -26.27
C THR A 84 9.45 0.32 -25.52
N LYS A 85 9.53 -1.00 -25.37
CA LYS A 85 8.51 -1.86 -24.74
C LYS A 85 8.66 -2.12 -23.24
N LYS A 86 9.71 -1.66 -22.54
CA LYS A 86 9.89 -1.95 -21.09
C LYS A 86 9.98 -0.73 -20.15
N ILE A 87 9.89 0.50 -20.66
CA ILE A 87 9.93 1.73 -19.86
C ILE A 87 8.51 2.26 -19.63
N THR A 88 7.62 1.49 -19.01
CA THR A 88 6.28 2.02 -18.58
C THR A 88 5.76 1.39 -17.29
N LYS A 89 6.63 0.92 -16.39
CA LYS A 89 6.21 0.59 -15.01
C LYS A 89 7.16 1.17 -13.96
N LYS A 90 7.27 2.49 -13.96
CA LYS A 90 7.52 3.26 -12.73
C LYS A 90 6.37 4.24 -12.63
N THR A 91 5.34 3.84 -11.89
CA THR A 91 4.14 4.62 -11.61
C THR A 91 4.51 5.85 -10.78
N THR A 92 4.91 6.94 -11.42
CA THR A 92 4.56 8.27 -10.95
C THR A 92 3.06 8.39 -11.16
N LYS A 93 2.27 8.23 -10.09
CA LYS A 93 0.83 8.47 -10.13
C LYS A 93 0.60 9.98 -10.26
N ASN A 94 0.74 10.51 -11.47
CA ASN A 94 0.12 11.77 -11.87
C ASN A 94 -1.35 11.46 -12.13
N TYR A 95 -2.24 11.89 -11.24
CA TYR A 95 -3.70 11.92 -11.47
C TYR A 95 -4.05 13.07 -12.44
N GLY A 96 -3.38 13.11 -13.60
CA GLY A 96 -3.55 14.18 -14.60
C GLY A 96 -4.64 13.89 -15.64
N ASP A 97 -4.91 12.61 -15.91
CA ASP A 97 -6.00 12.16 -16.76
C ASP A 97 -6.85 11.18 -15.95
N LEU A 98 -8.12 11.53 -15.72
CA LEU A 98 -9.09 10.61 -15.13
C LEU A 98 -9.42 9.53 -16.16
N GLU A 99 -8.64 8.45 -16.18
CA GLU A 99 -8.92 7.30 -17.03
C GLU A 99 -10.24 6.65 -16.58
N SER A 100 -11.26 6.75 -17.44
CA SER A 100 -12.51 6.02 -17.26
C SER A 100 -12.30 4.57 -17.69
N GLY A 101 -12.55 3.63 -16.78
CA GLY A 101 -12.48 2.19 -17.04
C GLY A 101 -13.85 1.58 -17.27
N VAL A 102 -13.93 0.57 -18.13
CA VAL A 102 -15.15 -0.24 -18.28
C VAL A 102 -15.16 -1.32 -17.19
N GLU A 103 -16.11 -1.20 -16.26
CA GLU A 103 -16.36 -2.16 -15.19
C GLU A 103 -17.75 -2.82 -15.35
N GLY A 104 -18.23 -3.59 -14.37
CA GLY A 104 -19.59 -4.15 -14.38
C GLY A 104 -19.76 -5.55 -14.97
N LYS A 105 -18.67 -6.25 -15.35
CA LYS A 105 -18.76 -7.68 -15.71
C LYS A 105 -19.29 -8.49 -14.53
N LYS A 106 -20.41 -9.18 -14.73
CA LYS A 106 -21.01 -10.08 -13.72
C LYS A 106 -20.03 -11.20 -13.38
N LYS A 107 -19.71 -11.34 -12.09
CA LYS A 107 -18.93 -12.43 -11.52
C LYS A 107 -19.73 -13.00 -10.35
N CYS A 108 -19.86 -14.32 -10.29
CA CYS A 108 -20.51 -15.00 -9.17
C CYS A 108 -19.45 -15.67 -8.29
N ARG A 109 -19.68 -15.67 -6.98
CA ARG A 109 -18.85 -16.36 -5.99
C ARG A 109 -19.76 -16.96 -4.92
N TYR A 110 -19.53 -18.21 -4.58
CA TYR A 110 -20.17 -18.86 -3.43
C TYR A 110 -19.39 -18.51 -2.16
N THR A 111 -20.10 -18.16 -1.08
CA THR A 111 -19.51 -17.87 0.23
C THR A 111 -20.35 -18.54 1.32
N THR A 112 -19.68 -19.07 2.33
CA THR A 112 -20.33 -19.56 3.54
C THR A 112 -20.68 -18.37 4.44
N TYR A 113 -21.79 -18.45 5.18
CA TYR A 113 -22.17 -17.48 6.19
C TYR A 113 -22.63 -18.22 7.46
N TYR A 114 -22.37 -17.60 8.61
CA TYR A 114 -22.87 -18.09 9.89
C TYR A 114 -24.28 -17.53 10.13
N GLU A 115 -25.17 -18.37 10.66
CA GLU A 115 -26.50 -17.94 11.07
C GLU A 115 -26.40 -16.88 12.18
N ARG A 116 -27.32 -15.91 12.19
CA ARG A 116 -27.42 -14.90 13.24
C ARG A 116 -28.87 -14.74 13.67
N LYS A 117 -29.12 -14.91 14.98
CA LYS A 117 -30.47 -14.77 15.57
C LYS A 117 -30.86 -13.28 15.67
N PRO A 118 -31.84 -12.77 14.89
CA PRO A 118 -32.18 -11.33 14.88
C PRO A 118 -32.71 -10.82 16.23
N LYS A 119 -33.29 -11.71 17.04
CA LYS A 119 -33.76 -11.42 18.40
C LYS A 119 -32.62 -10.90 19.29
N LEU A 120 -31.44 -11.51 19.23
CA LEU A 120 -30.27 -11.12 20.04
C LEU A 120 -29.78 -9.72 19.69
N ARG A 121 -29.84 -9.35 18.40
CA ARG A 121 -29.54 -7.98 17.94
C ARG A 121 -30.50 -6.96 18.55
N LYS A 122 -31.81 -7.22 18.54
CA LYS A 122 -32.81 -6.30 19.11
C LYS A 122 -32.55 -6.08 20.60
N ILE A 123 -32.36 -7.17 21.34
CA ILE A 123 -32.05 -7.13 22.78
C ILE A 123 -30.76 -6.35 23.04
N ALA A 124 -29.71 -6.55 22.24
CA ALA A 124 -28.45 -5.80 22.40
C ALA A 124 -28.65 -4.29 22.18
N ILE A 125 -29.46 -3.88 21.20
CA ILE A 125 -29.78 -2.46 20.98
C ILE A 125 -30.62 -1.88 22.13
N GLU A 126 -31.56 -2.65 22.67
CA GLU A 126 -32.36 -2.23 23.82
C GLU A 126 -31.50 -2.06 25.08
N LEU A 127 -30.54 -2.97 25.31
CA LEU A 127 -29.65 -2.96 26.48
C LEU A 127 -28.57 -1.86 26.40
N HIS A 128 -27.93 -1.71 25.24
CA HIS A 128 -26.74 -0.85 25.09
C HIS A 128 -27.06 0.49 24.42
N GLY A 129 -28.26 0.64 23.87
CA GLY A 129 -28.66 1.79 23.07
C GLY A 129 -28.09 1.77 21.65
N LYS A 130 -28.23 2.91 20.97
CA LYS A 130 -27.93 3.08 19.52
C LYS A 130 -26.67 3.90 19.25
N LYS A 131 -25.93 4.27 20.29
CA LYS A 131 -24.70 5.05 20.18
C LYS A 131 -23.52 4.10 20.01
N CYS A 132 -22.60 4.46 19.13
CA CYS A 132 -21.38 3.69 18.96
C CYS A 132 -20.55 3.72 20.25
N ILE A 133 -20.24 2.56 20.84
CA ILE A 133 -19.45 2.47 22.07
C ILE A 133 -18.01 2.97 21.91
N VAL A 134 -17.53 2.98 20.66
CA VAL A 134 -16.16 3.38 20.29
C VAL A 134 -16.03 4.88 20.15
N CYS A 135 -16.76 5.50 19.21
CA CYS A 135 -16.63 6.92 18.87
C CYS A 135 -17.78 7.80 19.38
N GLY A 136 -18.81 7.22 19.98
CA GLY A 136 -19.99 7.95 20.47
C GLY A 136 -20.94 8.43 19.39
N PHE A 137 -20.70 8.10 18.11
CA PHE A 137 -21.56 8.53 17.00
C PHE A 137 -22.97 7.95 17.13
N ASP A 138 -23.95 8.82 16.88
CA ASP A 138 -25.38 8.52 16.95
C ASP A 138 -26.01 8.91 15.62
N PHE A 139 -26.51 7.91 14.90
CA PHE A 139 -27.08 8.10 13.56
C PHE A 139 -28.39 8.85 13.60
N GLU A 140 -29.28 8.50 14.53
CA GLU A 140 -30.58 9.15 14.68
C GLU A 140 -30.39 10.63 15.06
N LYS A 141 -29.43 10.92 15.95
CA LYS A 141 -29.10 12.31 16.30
C LYS A 141 -28.50 13.11 15.12
N LYS A 142 -27.72 12.46 14.23
CA LYS A 142 -27.02 13.16 13.14
C LYS A 142 -27.84 13.29 11.87
N TYR A 143 -28.63 12.28 11.53
CA TYR A 143 -29.37 12.17 10.26
C TYR A 143 -30.89 12.14 10.46
N GLY A 144 -31.37 12.24 11.70
CA GLY A 144 -32.80 12.22 12.02
C GLY A 144 -33.41 10.83 11.92
N GLU A 145 -34.75 10.81 11.83
CA GLU A 145 -35.55 9.58 11.83
C GLU A 145 -35.20 8.61 10.70
N TYR A 146 -34.72 9.11 9.56
CA TYR A 146 -34.31 8.27 8.42
C TYR A 146 -33.18 7.28 8.78
N ALA A 147 -32.37 7.61 9.79
CA ALA A 147 -31.30 6.76 10.28
C ALA A 147 -31.60 6.16 11.67
N LYS A 148 -32.88 6.11 12.06
CA LYS A 148 -33.31 5.43 13.28
C LYS A 148 -32.91 3.96 13.22
N ASP A 149 -32.39 3.46 14.34
CA ASP A 149 -31.90 2.08 14.51
C ASP A 149 -30.73 1.69 13.58
N LEU A 150 -30.13 2.66 12.86
CA LEU A 150 -28.97 2.44 12.01
C LEU A 150 -27.70 2.32 12.87
N ILE A 151 -27.43 1.09 13.31
CA ILE A 151 -26.21 0.76 14.06
C ILE A 151 -25.81 -0.69 13.80
N HIS A 152 -24.51 -0.99 13.73
CA HIS A 152 -24.04 -2.38 13.62
C HIS A 152 -23.88 -2.99 15.01
N ILE A 153 -24.16 -4.29 15.15
CA ILE A 153 -23.82 -5.06 16.34
C ILE A 153 -22.59 -5.89 16.05
N HIS A 154 -21.57 -5.72 16.87
CA HIS A 154 -20.29 -6.42 16.79
C HIS A 154 -20.20 -7.47 17.91
N HIS A 155 -19.69 -8.66 17.57
CA HIS A 155 -19.38 -9.68 18.57
C HIS A 155 -17.99 -9.39 19.11
N ILE A 156 -17.85 -9.21 20.43
CA ILE A 156 -16.55 -8.94 21.07
C ILE A 156 -15.59 -10.11 20.82
N LYS A 157 -16.09 -11.34 20.93
CA LYS A 157 -15.39 -12.56 20.52
C LYS A 157 -15.90 -12.99 19.14
N PRO A 158 -15.04 -13.07 18.12
CA PRO A 158 -15.48 -13.52 16.80
C PRO A 158 -16.00 -14.95 16.82
N LEU A 159 -17.09 -15.22 16.08
CA LEU A 159 -17.68 -16.57 16.02
C LEU A 159 -16.74 -17.60 15.39
N PHE A 160 -15.82 -17.18 14.52
CA PHE A 160 -14.90 -18.08 13.82
C PHE A 160 -13.71 -18.53 14.68
N GLU A 161 -13.46 -17.90 15.84
CA GLU A 161 -12.38 -18.31 16.75
C GLU A 161 -12.80 -19.47 17.67
N ASN A 162 -14.07 -19.88 17.63
CA ASN A 162 -14.53 -21.10 18.31
C ASN A 162 -14.35 -22.27 17.33
N ASP A 163 -13.13 -22.84 17.31
CA ASP A 163 -12.72 -23.84 16.32
C ASP A 163 -13.45 -25.20 16.46
N ASP A 164 -14.24 -25.43 17.53
CA ASP A 164 -14.72 -26.78 17.90
C ASP A 164 -16.26 -26.93 18.11
N GLU A 165 -17.09 -25.90 17.92
CA GLU A 165 -18.55 -25.98 18.13
C GLU A 165 -19.38 -25.44 16.94
N ASP A 166 -20.37 -26.22 16.48
CA ASP A 166 -21.30 -25.84 15.39
C ASP A 166 -22.19 -24.63 15.75
N GLU A 167 -22.47 -24.43 17.04
CA GLU A 167 -23.28 -23.32 17.56
C GLU A 167 -22.65 -22.72 18.82
N VAL A 168 -22.66 -21.39 18.92
CA VAL A 168 -22.10 -20.65 20.07
C VAL A 168 -23.21 -19.96 20.83
N LEU A 169 -23.25 -20.13 22.16
CA LEU A 169 -24.16 -19.39 23.01
C LEU A 169 -23.69 -17.92 23.11
N ILE A 170 -24.54 -16.99 22.66
CA ILE A 170 -24.25 -15.55 22.68
C ILE A 170 -25.15 -14.83 23.67
N ASN A 171 -24.53 -14.12 24.61
CA ASN A 171 -25.20 -13.24 25.55
C ASN A 171 -25.24 -11.80 25.00
N PRO A 172 -26.43 -11.24 24.69
CA PRO A 172 -26.56 -9.88 24.15
C PRO A 172 -25.97 -8.78 25.02
N LYS A 173 -25.88 -9.01 26.34
CA LYS A 173 -25.38 -8.02 27.30
C LYS A 173 -23.86 -7.97 27.32
N THR A 174 -23.19 -9.11 27.22
CA THR A 174 -21.72 -9.20 27.42
C THR A 174 -20.95 -9.37 26.13
N ASP A 175 -21.55 -10.02 25.12
CA ASP A 175 -20.80 -10.46 23.94
C ASP A 175 -21.10 -9.59 22.71
N LEU A 176 -22.15 -8.76 22.79
CA LEU A 176 -22.61 -7.92 21.70
C LEU A 176 -22.50 -6.44 22.07
N VAL A 177 -21.94 -5.62 21.18
CA VAL A 177 -21.81 -4.17 21.37
C VAL A 177 -22.21 -3.36 20.15
N PRO A 178 -22.83 -2.17 20.32
CA PRO A 178 -23.17 -1.28 19.22
C PRO A 178 -21.93 -0.53 18.70
N VAL A 179 -21.68 -0.62 17.40
CA VAL A 179 -20.61 0.10 16.69
C VAL A 179 -21.13 0.72 15.40
N CYS A 180 -20.58 1.88 15.01
CA CYS A 180 -20.92 2.48 13.72
C CYS A 180 -20.26 1.71 12.56
N PRO A 181 -20.78 1.80 11.33
CA PRO A 181 -20.20 1.20 10.13
C PRO A 181 -18.70 1.51 9.95
N ASN A 182 -18.27 2.74 10.26
CA ASN A 182 -16.87 3.15 10.12
C ASN A 182 -15.96 2.42 11.11
N CYS A 183 -16.30 2.42 12.40
CA CYS A 183 -15.54 1.68 13.41
C CYS A 183 -15.58 0.18 13.12
N HIS A 184 -16.73 -0.37 12.70
CA HIS A 184 -16.84 -1.78 12.36
C HIS A 184 -15.92 -2.19 11.20
N ALA A 185 -15.80 -1.35 10.17
CA ALA A 185 -14.89 -1.58 9.07
C ALA A 185 -13.42 -1.52 9.50
N VAL A 186 -13.07 -0.67 10.48
CA VAL A 186 -11.72 -0.57 11.03
C VAL A 186 -11.38 -1.79 11.89
N ILE A 187 -12.32 -2.27 12.72
CA ILE A 187 -12.18 -3.49 13.54
C ILE A 187 -11.75 -4.67 12.67
N HIS A 188 -12.43 -4.86 11.54
CA HIS A 188 -12.24 -5.99 10.62
C HIS A 188 -11.34 -5.67 9.43
N LYS A 189 -10.54 -4.59 9.50
CA LYS A 189 -9.77 -4.12 8.35
C LYS A 189 -8.71 -5.13 7.91
N LYS A 190 -8.09 -5.81 8.87
CA LYS A 190 -7.07 -6.84 8.65
C LYS A 190 -7.71 -8.21 8.83
N LYS A 191 -7.45 -9.12 7.89
CA LYS A 191 -8.03 -10.48 7.92
C LYS A 191 -7.42 -11.35 9.02
N ASP A 192 -6.16 -11.07 9.34
CA ASP A 192 -5.32 -11.77 10.32
C ASP A 192 -5.44 -11.17 11.73
N LYS A 193 -6.12 -10.04 11.89
CA LYS A 193 -6.29 -9.39 13.19
C LYS A 193 -7.61 -8.64 13.29
N THR A 194 -8.47 -9.09 14.20
CA THR A 194 -9.64 -8.32 14.66
C THR A 194 -9.20 -7.45 15.83
N LEU A 195 -9.42 -6.13 15.72
CA LEU A 195 -9.08 -5.23 16.83
C LEU A 195 -10.14 -5.26 17.94
N SER A 196 -9.71 -5.20 19.19
CA SER A 196 -10.63 -5.03 20.32
C SER A 196 -11.24 -3.62 20.35
N ILE A 197 -12.32 -3.46 21.11
CA ILE A 197 -12.97 -2.16 21.32
C ILE A 197 -12.01 -1.18 21.99
N GLU A 198 -11.22 -1.66 22.95
CA GLU A 198 -10.20 -0.91 23.68
C GLU A 198 -9.07 -0.47 22.74
N GLU A 199 -8.57 -1.39 21.91
CA GLU A 199 -7.50 -1.07 20.95
C GLU A 199 -7.90 0.06 20.00
N ILE A 200 -9.13 0.04 19.46
CA ILE A 200 -9.58 1.11 18.58
C ILE A 200 -9.81 2.43 19.32
N LYS A 201 -10.32 2.38 20.55
CA LYS A 201 -10.47 3.60 21.35
C LYS A 201 -9.14 4.32 21.56
N LEU A 202 -8.03 3.59 21.64
CA LEU A 202 -6.68 4.15 21.72
C LEU A 202 -6.18 4.75 20.39
N ILE A 203 -6.62 4.20 19.26
CA ILE A 203 -6.20 4.64 17.91
C ILE A 203 -6.97 5.90 17.47
N ILE A 204 -8.24 6.02 17.87
CA ILE A 204 -9.08 7.16 17.48
C ILE A 204 -8.57 8.44 18.13
N LYS A 205 -8.20 9.40 17.29
CA LYS A 205 -7.95 10.78 17.70
C LYS A 205 -9.31 11.50 17.78
N LYS A 206 -9.59 12.09 18.93
CA LYS A 206 -10.79 12.90 19.17
C LYS A 206 -10.54 14.35 18.75
#